data_AF-A0A7M5UZF8-F1
#
_entry.id   AF-A0A7M5UZF8-F1
#
_cell.length_a   1.000
_cell.length_b   1.000
_cell.length_c   1.000
_cell.angle_alpha   90.00
_cell.angle_beta   90.00
_cell.angle_gamma   90.00
#
_symmetry.space_group_name_H-M   'P 1'
#
loop_
_entity.id
_entity.type
_entity.pdbx_description
1 polymer ?
#
loop_
_entity_poly.entity_id
_entity_poly.type
_entity_poly.pdbx_seq_one_letter_code
_entity_poly.pdbx_strand_id
1 'polypeptide(L)'
;FQFCANDPEKFADACELAEPHCDGVDLNLGCPQVIAARGHYGAFLMEEWERVENIIRTACARIKKPITCKIRVYESIEKTVEYAKRLERAGAKIITVHGRRREQRGPLTGIASWDHIKAVKEAVSVPVFANGNIQYLRDVEKCIEYTKVDAVMSA
;
A
#
# COMPACT_ATOMS: atom_id res chain seq x y z
N PHE A 1 -8.81 -2.82 9.77
CA PHE A 1 -9.41 -3.86 8.91
C PHE A 1 -8.95 -3.63 7.46
N GLN A 2 -8.59 -4.67 6.69
CA GLN A 2 -8.13 -4.48 5.30
C GLN A 2 -9.23 -4.93 4.31
N PHE A 3 -9.55 -4.09 3.32
CA PHE A 3 -10.46 -4.43 2.23
C PHE A 3 -9.75 -4.52 0.89
N CYS A 4 -10.38 -5.26 -0.02
CA CYS A 4 -10.13 -5.17 -1.45
C CYS A 4 -11.32 -4.45 -2.08
N ALA A 5 -11.08 -3.37 -2.80
CA ALA A 5 -12.14 -2.60 -3.45
C ALA A 5 -11.62 -1.94 -4.74
N ASN A 6 -12.56 -1.60 -5.62
CA ASN A 6 -12.31 -0.91 -6.88
C ASN A 6 -13.37 0.14 -7.23
N ASP A 7 -14.33 0.35 -6.33
CA ASP A 7 -15.43 1.29 -6.46
C ASP A 7 -15.42 2.23 -5.23
N PRO A 8 -15.35 3.56 -5.42
CA PRO A 8 -15.22 4.50 -4.32
C PRO A 8 -16.39 4.46 -3.31
N GLU A 9 -17.62 4.39 -3.80
CA GLU A 9 -18.81 4.43 -2.93
C GLU A 9 -18.95 3.13 -2.15
N LYS A 10 -18.81 1.97 -2.81
CA LYS A 10 -18.86 0.68 -2.11
C LYS A 10 -17.77 0.54 -1.07
N PHE A 11 -16.56 1.05 -1.35
CA PHE A 11 -15.49 1.05 -0.36
C PHE A 11 -15.83 1.94 0.83
N ALA A 12 -16.37 3.14 0.60
CA ALA A 12 -16.77 4.05 1.67
C ALA A 12 -17.91 3.49 2.52
N ASP A 13 -18.94 2.89 1.90
CA ASP A 13 -20.02 2.22 2.62
C ASP A 13 -19.48 1.07 3.50
N ALA A 14 -18.55 0.27 2.97
CA ALA A 14 -17.89 -0.79 3.74
C ALA A 14 -17.02 -0.22 4.88
N CYS A 15 -16.39 0.94 4.68
CA CYS A 15 -15.62 1.62 5.71
C CYS A 15 -16.52 2.09 6.86
N GLU A 16 -17.67 2.70 6.59
CA GLU A 16 -18.62 3.14 7.63
C GLU A 16 -19.12 1.96 8.47
N LEU A 17 -19.39 0.82 7.84
CA LEU A 17 -19.79 -0.40 8.54
C LEU A 17 -18.67 -0.96 9.43
N ALA A 18 -17.41 -0.86 9.00
CA ALA A 18 -16.26 -1.38 9.74
C ALA A 18 -15.70 -0.41 10.80
N GLU A 19 -15.95 0.90 10.66
CA GLU A 19 -15.37 1.96 11.49
C GLU A 19 -15.53 1.72 13.01
N PRO A 20 -16.71 1.31 13.53
CA PRO A 20 -16.90 1.09 14.96
C PRO A 20 -16.10 -0.10 15.52
N HIS A 21 -15.54 -0.94 14.65
CA HIS A 21 -14.94 -2.22 15.00
C HIS A 21 -13.41 -2.25 14.75
N CYS A 22 -12.81 -1.13 14.34
CA CYS A 22 -11.37 -1.06 14.13
C CYS A 22 -10.77 0.34 14.35
N ASP A 23 -9.46 0.40 14.54
CA ASP A 23 -8.73 1.67 14.70
C ASP A 23 -8.34 2.34 13.39
N GLY A 24 -8.54 1.64 12.27
CA GLY A 24 -8.21 2.12 10.94
C GLY A 24 -8.59 1.11 9.87
N VAL A 25 -8.77 1.62 8.65
CA VAL A 25 -9.09 0.82 7.48
C VAL A 25 -7.93 0.87 6.50
N ASP A 26 -7.57 -0.27 5.92
CA ASP A 26 -6.49 -0.39 4.93
C ASP A 26 -7.05 -0.81 3.58
N LEU A 27 -6.64 -0.12 2.51
CA LEU A 27 -6.97 -0.47 1.14
C LEU A 27 -5.85 -1.32 0.52
N ASN A 28 -6.19 -2.55 0.12
CA ASN A 28 -5.27 -3.43 -0.58
C ASN A 28 -5.09 -2.97 -2.04
N LEU A 29 -3.87 -2.52 -2.35
CA LEU A 29 -3.42 -2.13 -3.70
C LEU A 29 -2.21 -2.97 -4.16
N GLY A 30 -1.98 -4.12 -3.50
CA GLY A 30 -0.75 -4.90 -3.65
C GLY A 30 -0.94 -6.37 -3.98
N CYS A 31 -2.16 -6.92 -3.88
CA CYS A 31 -2.42 -8.34 -4.16
C CYS A 31 -2.28 -8.64 -5.66
N PRO A 32 -1.37 -9.55 -6.08
CA PRO A 32 -1.20 -9.89 -7.48
C PRO A 32 -1.90 -11.21 -7.85
N GLN A 33 -2.78 -11.77 -7.01
CA GLN A 33 -3.36 -13.09 -7.25
C GLN A 33 -4.38 -13.08 -8.41
N VAL A 34 -4.65 -14.26 -8.98
CA VAL A 34 -5.61 -14.42 -10.10
C VAL A 34 -7.01 -13.95 -9.72
N ILE A 35 -7.43 -14.15 -8.47
CA ILE A 35 -8.74 -13.68 -8.01
C ILE A 35 -8.83 -12.14 -7.97
N ALA A 36 -7.72 -11.46 -7.65
CA ALA A 36 -7.62 -10.00 -7.72
C ALA A 36 -7.65 -9.50 -9.16
N ALA A 37 -7.08 -10.26 -10.10
CA ALA A 37 -7.18 -9.98 -11.53
C ALA A 37 -8.64 -10.05 -12.00
N ARG A 38 -9.33 -11.14 -11.64
CA ARG A 38 -10.74 -11.40 -12.03
C ARG A 38 -11.69 -10.38 -11.41
N GLY A 39 -11.47 -9.99 -10.17
CA GLY A 39 -12.27 -8.99 -9.46
C GLY A 39 -11.83 -7.55 -9.70
N HIS A 40 -10.72 -7.35 -10.44
CA HIS A 40 -10.15 -6.05 -10.77
C HIS A 40 -9.91 -5.16 -9.55
N TYR A 41 -9.11 -5.64 -8.60
CA TYR A 41 -8.69 -4.92 -7.40
C TYR A 41 -7.21 -5.21 -7.08
N GLY A 42 -6.68 -4.66 -5.98
CA GLY A 42 -5.31 -4.96 -5.56
C GLY A 42 -4.28 -4.37 -6.52
N ALA A 43 -3.26 -5.15 -6.89
CA ALA A 43 -2.20 -4.69 -7.79
C ALA A 43 -2.69 -4.40 -9.22
N PHE A 44 -3.94 -4.74 -9.56
CA PHE A 44 -4.52 -4.47 -10.87
C PHE A 44 -5.05 -3.04 -11.00
N LEU A 45 -5.18 -2.30 -9.90
CA LEU A 45 -5.51 -0.86 -9.90
C LEU A 45 -4.28 0.04 -9.99
N MET A 46 -3.06 -0.52 -10.02
CA MET A 46 -1.82 0.25 -10.02
C MET A 46 -1.67 1.16 -11.25
N GLU A 47 -2.35 0.91 -12.36
CA GLU A 47 -2.28 1.81 -13.53
C GLU A 47 -3.44 2.82 -13.57
N GLU A 48 -4.33 2.80 -12.59
CA GLU A 48 -5.56 3.60 -12.54
C GLU A 48 -5.50 4.60 -11.38
N TRP A 49 -4.49 5.48 -11.40
CA TRP A 49 -4.18 6.37 -10.28
C TRP A 49 -5.36 7.23 -9.85
N GLU A 50 -6.08 7.82 -10.81
CA GLU A 50 -7.25 8.66 -10.52
C GLU A 50 -8.36 7.87 -9.80
N ARG A 51 -8.61 6.63 -10.21
CA ARG A 51 -9.58 5.76 -9.54
C ARG A 51 -9.15 5.47 -8.11
N VAL A 52 -7.88 5.13 -7.88
CA VAL A 52 -7.37 4.85 -6.54
C VAL A 52 -7.45 6.09 -5.63
N GLU A 53 -7.08 7.26 -6.14
CA GLU A 53 -7.22 8.52 -5.42
C GLU A 53 -8.67 8.80 -5.05
N ASN A 54 -9.62 8.55 -5.96
CA ASN A 54 -11.04 8.72 -5.70
C ASN A 54 -11.53 7.76 -4.62
N ILE A 55 -11.12 6.49 -4.65
CA ILE A 55 -11.47 5.52 -3.60
C ILE A 55 -11.02 6.01 -2.22
N ILE A 56 -9.77 6.46 -2.10
CA ILE A 56 -9.22 6.95 -0.83
C ILE A 56 -9.93 8.23 -0.39
N ARG A 57 -10.10 9.20 -1.30
CA ARG A 57 -10.71 10.50 -0.99
C ARG A 57 -12.15 10.36 -0.53
N THR A 58 -12.95 9.52 -1.21
CA THR A 58 -14.34 9.27 -0.83
C THR A 58 -14.42 8.64 0.56
N ALA A 59 -13.60 7.63 0.87
CA ALA A 59 -13.60 7.00 2.19
C ALA A 59 -13.13 7.97 3.29
N CYS A 60 -12.06 8.74 3.06
CA CYS A 60 -11.59 9.76 3.99
C CYS A 60 -12.63 10.86 4.28
N ALA A 61 -13.54 11.14 3.35
CA ALA A 61 -14.62 12.11 3.56
C ALA A 61 -15.81 11.53 4.35
N ARG A 62 -15.94 10.20 4.40
CA ARG A 62 -17.09 9.50 4.99
C ARG A 62 -16.82 9.02 6.41
N ILE A 63 -15.58 8.62 6.73
CA ILE A 63 -15.21 8.13 8.06
C ILE A 63 -14.17 9.01 8.76
N LYS A 64 -14.09 8.92 10.09
CA LYS A 64 -13.12 9.62 10.94
C LYS A 64 -11.85 8.83 11.17
N LYS A 65 -11.93 7.49 11.21
CA LYS A 65 -10.75 6.63 11.38
C LYS A 65 -9.81 6.72 10.16
N PRO A 66 -8.49 6.57 10.35
CA PRO A 66 -7.52 6.71 9.26
C PRO A 66 -7.73 5.66 8.17
N ILE A 67 -7.69 6.11 6.91
CA ILE A 67 -7.49 5.26 5.75
C ILE A 67 -5.99 5.11 5.52
N THR A 68 -5.55 3.86 5.36
CA THR A 68 -4.18 3.48 5.05
C THR A 68 -4.18 2.65 3.76
N CYS A 69 -3.02 2.45 3.15
CA CYS A 69 -2.96 1.59 1.97
C CYS A 69 -1.67 0.78 1.89
N LYS A 70 -1.77 -0.37 1.22
CA LYS A 70 -0.63 -1.26 0.95
C LYS A 70 -0.41 -1.43 -0.55
N ILE A 71 0.75 -1.00 -1.03
CA ILE A 71 1.11 -1.01 -2.45
C ILE A 71 2.23 -1.98 -2.78
N ARG A 72 2.40 -2.24 -4.08
CA ARG A 72 3.61 -2.79 -4.69
C ARG A 72 4.35 -1.69 -5.47
N VAL A 73 5.62 -1.93 -5.79
CA VAL A 73 6.45 -0.97 -6.54
C VAL A 73 6.29 -1.15 -8.06
N TYR A 74 6.59 -0.11 -8.83
CA TYR A 74 6.79 -0.21 -10.28
C TYR A 74 8.23 -0.65 -10.59
N GLU A 75 8.56 -0.71 -11.89
CA GLU A 75 9.94 -0.87 -12.33
C GLU A 75 10.81 0.36 -12.06
N SER A 76 10.23 1.56 -12.19
CA SER A 76 10.90 2.82 -11.89
C SER A 76 10.64 3.23 -10.44
N ILE A 77 11.71 3.68 -9.78
CA ILE A 77 11.66 4.29 -8.45
C ILE A 77 10.83 5.58 -8.51
N GLU A 78 11.05 6.40 -9.53
CA GLU A 78 10.39 7.70 -9.74
C GLU A 78 8.88 7.51 -9.88
N LYS A 79 8.44 6.54 -10.68
CA LYS A 79 7.01 6.22 -10.83
C LYS A 79 6.39 5.75 -9.52
N THR A 80 7.13 4.97 -8.73
CA THR A 80 6.70 4.51 -7.40
C THR A 80 6.57 5.65 -6.41
N VAL A 81 7.54 6.57 -6.41
CA VAL A 81 7.52 7.78 -5.57
C VAL A 81 6.35 8.67 -5.94
N GLU A 82 6.11 8.95 -7.22
CA GLU A 82 4.99 9.80 -7.63
C GLU A 82 3.63 9.16 -7.27
N TYR A 83 3.51 7.85 -7.42
CA TYR A 83 2.32 7.13 -6.99
C TYR A 83 2.11 7.27 -5.48
N ALA A 84 3.13 7.05 -4.64
CA ALA A 84 3.02 7.21 -3.20
C ALA A 84 2.61 8.64 -2.79
N LYS A 85 3.19 9.67 -3.41
CA LYS A 85 2.80 11.08 -3.19
C LYS A 85 1.33 11.33 -3.54
N ARG A 86 0.82 10.73 -4.62
CA ARG A 86 -0.60 10.81 -4.98
C ARG A 86 -1.51 10.20 -3.92
N LEU A 87 -1.15 9.03 -3.37
CA LEU A 87 -1.91 8.38 -2.31
C LEU A 87 -1.94 9.21 -1.02
N GLU A 88 -0.79 9.80 -0.65
CA GLU A 88 -0.71 10.75 0.47
C GLU A 88 -1.62 11.96 0.23
N ARG A 89 -1.55 12.59 -0.95
CA ARG A 89 -2.42 13.73 -1.31
C ARG A 89 -3.91 13.38 -1.31
N ALA A 90 -4.26 12.13 -1.64
CA ALA A 90 -5.63 11.64 -1.58
C ALA A 90 -6.14 11.44 -0.13
N GLY A 91 -5.23 11.39 0.84
CA GLY A 91 -5.54 11.35 2.27
C GLY A 91 -5.08 10.09 3.01
N ALA A 92 -4.35 9.17 2.35
CA ALA A 92 -3.80 7.99 3.00
C ALA A 92 -2.88 8.40 4.15
N LYS A 93 -3.08 7.83 5.34
CA LYS A 93 -2.37 8.19 6.58
C LYS A 93 -1.13 7.34 6.85
N ILE A 94 -1.03 6.17 6.23
CA ILE A 94 0.14 5.28 6.25
C ILE A 94 0.22 4.63 4.87
N ILE A 95 1.42 4.51 4.32
CA ILE A 95 1.67 3.78 3.09
C ILE A 95 2.60 2.60 3.40
N THR A 96 2.07 1.38 3.28
CA THR A 96 2.89 0.16 3.35
C THR A 96 3.40 -0.19 1.96
N VAL A 97 4.71 -0.27 1.79
CA VAL A 97 5.35 -0.55 0.48
C VAL A 97 5.93 -1.96 0.48
N HIS A 98 5.36 -2.84 -0.35
CA HIS A 98 6.01 -4.10 -0.70
C HIS A 98 6.99 -3.86 -1.83
N GLY A 99 8.30 -4.00 -1.58
CA GLY A 99 9.37 -3.76 -2.55
C GLY A 99 9.40 -4.67 -3.80
N ARG A 100 8.33 -5.40 -4.11
CA ARG A 100 8.22 -6.25 -5.31
C ARG A 100 7.20 -5.68 -6.28
N ARG A 101 7.47 -5.83 -7.58
CA ARG A 101 6.50 -5.56 -8.65
C ARG A 101 5.36 -6.55 -8.65
N ARG A 102 4.25 -6.23 -9.33
CA ARG A 102 3.08 -7.12 -9.43
C ARG A 102 3.43 -8.51 -10.00
N GLU A 103 4.34 -8.54 -10.97
CA GLU A 103 4.75 -9.75 -11.71
C GLU A 103 5.68 -10.64 -10.88
N GLN A 104 6.32 -10.09 -9.85
CA GLN A 104 7.21 -10.82 -8.94
C GLN A 104 6.40 -11.67 -7.94
N ARG A 105 5.95 -12.83 -8.41
CA ARG A 105 5.16 -13.82 -7.67
C ARG A 105 5.54 -15.24 -8.07
N GLY A 106 5.26 -16.22 -7.19
CA GLY A 106 5.55 -17.63 -7.45
C GLY A 106 7.04 -17.86 -7.73
N PRO A 107 7.41 -18.56 -8.82
CA PRO A 107 8.82 -18.75 -9.20
C PRO A 107 9.59 -17.45 -9.46
N LEU A 108 8.91 -16.35 -9.78
CA LEU A 108 9.50 -15.04 -10.11
C LEU A 108 9.57 -14.09 -8.90
N THR A 109 9.37 -14.59 -7.68
CA THR A 109 9.25 -13.74 -6.47
C THR A 109 10.46 -12.84 -6.26
N GLY A 110 11.68 -13.38 -6.39
CA GLY A 110 12.92 -12.60 -6.26
C GLY A 110 13.04 -11.78 -4.95
N ILE A 111 13.92 -10.78 -4.99
CA ILE A 111 14.21 -9.90 -3.85
C ILE A 111 13.33 -8.64 -3.94
N ALA A 112 12.79 -8.22 -2.80
CA ALA A 112 12.11 -6.94 -2.63
C ALA A 112 13.15 -5.82 -2.60
N SER A 113 13.00 -4.83 -3.47
CA SER A 113 13.87 -3.66 -3.53
C SER A 113 13.59 -2.75 -2.33
N TRP A 114 14.54 -2.71 -1.40
CA TRP A 114 14.55 -1.72 -0.32
C TRP A 114 14.89 -0.31 -0.82
N ASP A 115 15.52 -0.17 -1.99
CA ASP A 115 15.78 1.14 -2.61
C ASP A 115 14.50 1.88 -2.96
N HIS A 116 13.52 1.16 -3.53
CA HIS A 116 12.20 1.75 -3.79
C HIS A 116 11.50 2.17 -2.49
N ILE A 117 11.58 1.33 -1.45
CA ILE A 117 10.96 1.63 -0.15
C ILE A 117 11.61 2.87 0.48
N LYS A 118 12.94 2.94 0.46
CA LYS A 118 13.72 4.08 0.95
C LYS A 118 13.35 5.36 0.20
N ALA A 119 13.33 5.32 -1.13
CA ALA A 119 12.99 6.48 -1.95
C ALA A 119 11.56 6.99 -1.67
N VAL A 120 10.60 6.08 -1.43
CA VAL A 120 9.25 6.48 -0.99
C VAL A 120 9.31 7.13 0.39
N LYS A 121 9.99 6.54 1.36
CA LYS A 121 10.14 7.10 2.72
C LYS A 121 10.76 8.50 2.72
N GLU A 122 11.73 8.75 1.85
CA GLU A 122 12.37 10.07 1.72
C GLU A 122 11.45 11.12 1.07
N ALA A 123 10.42 10.69 0.34
CA ALA A 123 9.64 11.56 -0.53
C ALA A 123 8.23 11.90 -0.05
N VAL A 124 7.68 11.15 0.92
CA VAL A 124 6.36 11.41 1.53
C VAL A 124 6.52 11.81 3.00
N SER A 125 5.53 12.51 3.55
CA SER A 125 5.53 12.98 4.94
C SER A 125 4.79 12.01 5.88
N VAL A 126 3.83 11.26 5.37
CA VAL A 126 3.13 10.21 6.13
C VAL A 126 4.07 9.04 6.49
N PRO A 127 3.80 8.31 7.58
CA PRO A 127 4.54 7.11 7.91
C PRO A 127 4.56 6.09 6.76
N VAL A 128 5.73 5.51 6.52
CA VAL A 128 5.96 4.46 5.52
C VAL A 128 6.38 3.19 6.21
N PHE A 129 5.70 2.09 5.89
CA PHE A 129 6.02 0.77 6.43
C PHE A 129 6.68 -0.08 5.35
N ALA A 130 7.84 -0.67 5.65
CA ALA A 130 8.49 -1.61 4.74
C ALA A 130 7.83 -2.99 4.80
N ASN A 131 7.71 -3.65 3.64
CA ASN A 131 7.29 -5.05 3.56
C ASN A 131 8.08 -5.81 2.49
N GLY A 132 8.43 -7.07 2.82
CA GLY A 132 9.14 -7.98 1.94
C GLY A 132 10.60 -8.23 2.32
N ASN A 133 11.02 -9.50 2.25
CA ASN A 133 12.36 -9.97 2.60
C ASN A 133 12.75 -9.73 4.08
N ILE A 134 11.79 -9.90 4.99
CA ILE A 134 11.98 -9.90 6.45
C ILE A 134 11.68 -11.30 6.95
N GLN A 135 12.68 -12.05 7.41
CA GLN A 135 12.52 -13.44 7.89
C GLN A 135 12.85 -13.56 9.38
N TYR A 136 13.80 -12.76 9.84
CA TYR A 136 14.27 -12.77 11.22
C TYR A 136 14.20 -11.36 11.81
N LEU A 137 14.23 -11.28 13.14
CA LEU A 137 14.26 -10.00 13.85
C LEU A 137 15.41 -9.09 13.36
N ARG A 138 16.58 -9.67 13.08
CA ARG A 138 17.73 -8.94 12.55
C ARG A 138 17.47 -8.31 11.17
N ASP A 139 16.56 -8.87 10.37
CA ASP A 139 16.20 -8.28 9.08
C ASP A 139 15.35 -7.02 9.29
N VAL A 140 14.54 -6.96 10.35
CA VAL A 140 13.79 -5.75 10.74
C VAL A 140 14.77 -4.62 11.05
N GLU A 141 15.77 -4.88 11.88
CA GLU A 141 16.80 -3.90 12.26
C GLU A 141 17.55 -3.37 11.03
N LYS A 142 18.03 -4.27 10.16
CA LYS A 142 18.71 -3.90 8.90
C LYS A 142 17.80 -3.11 7.97
N CYS A 143 16.53 -3.51 7.85
CA CYS A 143 15.58 -2.84 6.97
C CYS A 143 15.33 -1.41 7.43
N ILE A 144 15.07 -1.20 8.72
CA ILE A 144 14.87 0.13 9.32
C ILE A 144 16.16 0.96 9.19
N GLU A 145 17.32 0.38 9.48
CA GLU A 145 18.60 1.08 9.36
C GLU A 145 18.86 1.56 7.93
N TYR A 146 18.60 0.72 6.93
CA TYR A 146 18.85 1.01 5.53
C TYR A 146 17.83 1.99 4.94
N THR A 147 16.53 1.73 5.15
CA THR A 147 15.43 2.44 4.48
C THR A 147 14.92 3.64 5.26
N LYS A 148 15.22 3.73 6.56
CA LYS A 148 14.72 4.77 7.49
C LYS A 148 13.19 4.79 7.63
N VAL A 149 12.51 3.69 7.28
CA VAL A 149 11.06 3.52 7.45
C VAL A 149 10.63 3.57 8.92
N ASP A 150 9.37 3.94 9.15
CA ASP A 150 8.82 4.11 10.49
C ASP A 150 8.42 2.79 11.15
N ALA A 151 8.12 1.76 10.34
CA ALA A 151 7.88 0.42 10.83
C ALA A 151 8.13 -0.63 9.73
N VAL A 152 8.11 -1.91 10.14
CA VAL A 152 8.20 -3.06 9.26
C VAL A 152 6.96 -3.93 9.43
N MET A 153 6.33 -4.31 8.32
CA MET A 153 5.29 -5.32 8.27
C MET A 153 5.91 -6.64 7.79
N SER A 154 5.92 -7.66 8.65
CA SER A 154 6.34 -9.02 8.31
C SER A 154 5.11 -9.91 8.06
N ALA A 155 5.16 -10.76 7.04
CA ALA A 155 4.06 -11.63 6.61
C ALA A 155 4.61 -12.93 5.99
#